data_AF-A0A316HZ86-F1
#
_entry.id   AF-A0A316HZ86-F1
#
_cell.length_a   1.000
_cell.length_b   1.000
_cell.length_c   1.000
_cell.angle_alpha   90.00
_cell.angle_beta   90.00
_cell.angle_gamma   90.00
#
_symmetry.space_group_name_H-M   'P 1'
#
loop_
_entity.id
_entity.type
_entity.pdbx_description
1 polymer ?
#
loop_
_entity_poly.entity_id
_entity_poly.type
_entity_poly.pdbx_seq_one_letter_code
_entity_poly.pdbx_strand_id
1 'polypeptide(L)'
;MIAKESKHGDDECMQIARIEGNVVRMGEPSDLPYRAVQIREVPGDVVDVLQARAAKAGLSLTTYLRNHLVELARKPTMTELYERSRRRDWGVDRATIVSAVRDLREDDE
;
A
#
# COMPACT_ATOMS: atom_id res chain seq x y z
N MET A 1 43.84 -21.42 4.74
CA MET A 1 43.16 -20.21 4.23
C MET A 1 41.67 -20.45 4.33
N ILE A 2 40.88 -19.49 4.81
CA ILE A 2 39.41 -19.60 4.88
C ILE A 2 38.85 -18.43 4.07
N ALA A 3 38.17 -18.72 2.97
CA ALA A 3 37.44 -17.71 2.21
C ALA A 3 36.16 -17.33 2.97
N LYS A 4 35.80 -16.04 2.95
CA LYS A 4 34.51 -15.57 3.45
C LYS A 4 33.48 -15.57 2.31
N GLU A 5 32.31 -16.13 2.56
CA GLU A 5 31.08 -15.72 1.88
C GLU A 5 30.12 -15.14 2.93
N SER A 6 29.76 -13.87 2.77
CA SER A 6 28.61 -13.30 3.47
C SER A 6 27.33 -13.80 2.80
N LYS A 7 26.42 -14.40 3.56
CA LYS A 7 25.01 -14.53 3.17
C LYS A 7 24.18 -13.55 3.97
N HIS A 8 23.12 -13.02 3.37
CA HIS A 8 22.27 -11.99 3.98
C HIS A 8 21.60 -12.53 5.25
N GLY A 9 21.58 -11.73 6.31
CA GLY A 9 20.89 -12.06 7.55
C GLY A 9 19.40 -11.79 7.43
N ASP A 10 18.68 -12.70 6.77
CA ASP A 10 17.21 -12.68 6.62
C ASP A 10 16.54 -13.90 7.28
N ASP A 11 17.33 -14.77 7.91
CA ASP A 11 16.91 -16.03 8.54
C ASP A 11 16.24 -15.85 9.93
N GLU A 12 15.17 -15.04 10.04
CA GLU A 12 14.28 -15.11 11.21
C GLU A 12 12.82 -14.70 10.92
N CYS A 13 11.88 -15.38 11.59
CA CYS A 13 10.42 -15.30 11.42
C CYS A 13 9.86 -15.75 10.03
N MET A 14 8.89 -16.66 9.94
CA MET A 14 8.18 -17.42 10.99
C MET A 14 7.53 -18.66 10.35
N GLN A 15 7.64 -19.84 10.98
CA GLN A 15 6.82 -20.99 10.57
C GLN A 15 5.36 -20.75 10.95
N ILE A 16 4.50 -20.50 9.96
CA ILE A 16 3.05 -20.53 10.15
C ILE A 16 2.59 -21.98 9.93
N ALA A 17 2.22 -22.65 11.02
CA ALA A 17 1.73 -24.02 10.98
C ALA A 17 0.44 -24.13 10.14
N ARG A 18 0.13 -25.35 9.65
CA ARG A 18 -1.23 -25.67 9.21
C ARG A 18 -2.17 -25.52 10.40
N ILE A 19 -2.99 -24.47 10.42
CA ILE A 19 -4.08 -24.30 11.38
C ILE A 19 -5.39 -24.28 10.61
N GLU A 20 -6.13 -25.38 10.69
CA GLU A 20 -7.51 -25.45 10.23
C GLU A 20 -8.40 -24.60 11.14
N GLY A 21 -9.35 -23.88 10.55
CA GLY A 21 -10.53 -23.33 11.24
C GLY A 21 -10.33 -22.20 12.26
N ASN A 22 -9.12 -21.86 12.72
CA ASN A 22 -8.95 -20.89 13.82
C ASN A 22 -7.75 -19.94 13.63
N VAL A 23 -7.88 -18.69 14.08
CA VAL A 23 -6.76 -17.76 14.27
C VAL A 23 -6.85 -17.11 15.64
N VAL A 24 -5.80 -17.35 16.40
CA VAL A 24 -5.61 -16.87 17.77
C VAL A 24 -5.56 -15.34 17.80
N ARG A 25 -6.58 -14.73 18.39
CA ARG A 25 -6.54 -13.34 18.87
C ARG A 25 -5.77 -13.30 20.20
N MET A 26 -4.44 -13.22 20.14
CA MET A 26 -3.66 -12.60 21.23
C MET A 26 -3.59 -11.09 20.97
N GLY A 27 -3.64 -10.29 22.04
CA GLY A 27 -3.92 -8.85 21.93
C GLY A 27 -2.86 -8.06 21.17
N GLU A 28 -3.28 -7.29 20.16
CA GLU A 28 -2.44 -6.25 19.56
C GLU A 28 -2.27 -5.08 20.55
N PRO A 29 -1.05 -4.61 20.83
CA PRO A 29 -0.85 -3.31 21.46
C PRO A 29 -1.33 -2.22 20.49
N SER A 30 -2.39 -1.51 20.87
CA SER A 30 -3.26 -0.75 19.95
C SER A 30 -2.69 0.56 19.37
N ASP A 31 -1.38 0.77 19.47
CA ASP A 31 -0.70 2.05 19.22
C ASP A 31 0.44 1.95 18.18
N LEU A 32 0.58 0.80 17.51
CA LEU A 32 1.46 0.66 16.36
C LEU A 32 0.73 1.06 15.06
N PRO A 33 1.36 1.84 14.15
CA PRO A 33 0.72 2.32 12.91
C PRO A 33 0.59 1.24 11.82
N TYR A 34 0.69 -0.04 12.19
CA TYR A 34 0.67 -1.21 11.31
C TYR A 34 -0.28 -2.26 11.87
N ARG A 35 -1.08 -2.90 11.02
CA ARG A 35 -1.97 -4.01 11.38
C ARG A 35 -1.66 -5.23 10.54
N ALA A 36 -1.74 -6.42 11.13
CA ALA A 36 -1.54 -7.66 10.41
C ALA A 36 -2.73 -7.93 9.46
N VAL A 37 -2.44 -8.38 8.24
CA VAL A 37 -3.47 -8.75 7.24
C VAL A 37 -3.17 -10.17 6.75
N GLN A 38 -4.19 -11.03 6.76
CA GLN A 38 -4.12 -12.38 6.22
C GLN A 38 -5.06 -12.48 5.01
N ILE A 39 -4.53 -12.96 3.89
CA ILE A 39 -5.31 -13.30 2.69
C ILE A 39 -5.53 -14.81 2.70
N ARG A 40 -6.76 -15.26 2.44
CA ARG A 40 -7.17 -16.67 2.44
C ARG A 40 -7.64 -17.07 1.05
N GLU A 41 -7.71 -18.38 0.81
CA GLU A 41 -8.32 -18.98 -0.39
C GLU A 41 -7.72 -18.48 -1.72
N VAL A 42 -6.44 -18.08 -1.71
CA VAL A 42 -5.69 -17.74 -2.93
C VAL A 42 -5.39 -19.04 -3.70
N PRO A 43 -5.75 -19.13 -5.00
CA PRO A 43 -5.40 -20.27 -5.84
C PRO A 43 -3.88 -20.50 -5.91
N GLY A 44 -3.46 -21.78 -5.91
CA GLY A 44 -2.04 -22.15 -5.84
C GLY A 44 -1.22 -21.64 -7.04
N ASP A 45 -1.78 -21.70 -8.24
CA ASP A 45 -1.20 -21.16 -9.48
C ASP A 45 -0.97 -19.64 -9.40
N VAL A 46 -1.87 -18.91 -8.73
CA VAL A 46 -1.71 -17.47 -8.47
C VAL A 46 -0.56 -17.23 -7.47
N VAL A 47 -0.43 -18.06 -6.43
CA VAL A 47 0.69 -17.99 -5.49
C VAL A 47 2.03 -18.27 -6.19
N ASP A 48 2.11 -19.32 -7.01
CA ASP A 48 3.31 -19.69 -7.77
C ASP A 48 3.77 -18.55 -8.69
N VAL A 49 2.84 -17.94 -9.43
CA VAL A 49 3.13 -16.79 -10.31
C VAL A 49 3.58 -15.57 -9.51
N LEU A 50 3.02 -15.32 -8.32
CA LEU A 50 3.43 -14.23 -7.44
C LEU A 50 4.81 -14.50 -6.81
N GLN A 51 5.12 -15.74 -6.43
CA GLN A 51 6.42 -16.13 -5.88
C GLN A 51 7.52 -16.06 -6.94
N ALA A 52 7.25 -16.48 -8.18
CA ALA A 52 8.18 -16.31 -9.30
C ALA A 52 8.46 -14.82 -9.60
N ARG A 53 7.45 -13.94 -9.49
CA ARG A 53 7.63 -12.48 -9.62
C ARG A 53 8.42 -11.88 -8.46
N ALA A 54 8.18 -12.32 -7.22
CA ALA A 54 8.91 -11.88 -6.04
C ALA A 54 10.39 -12.28 -6.13
N ALA A 55 10.68 -13.54 -6.48
CA ALA A 55 12.03 -14.03 -6.72
C ALA A 55 12.76 -13.26 -7.84
N LYS A 56 12.09 -12.96 -8.96
CA LYS A 56 12.64 -12.13 -10.04
C LYS A 56 12.95 -10.68 -9.59
N ALA A 57 12.25 -10.18 -8.58
CA ALA A 57 12.50 -8.87 -7.98
C ALA A 57 13.53 -8.89 -6.84
N GLY A 58 14.06 -10.07 -6.45
CA GLY A 58 14.94 -10.21 -5.29
C GLY A 58 14.22 -9.99 -3.94
N LEU A 59 12.91 -10.21 -3.87
CA LEU A 59 12.08 -9.96 -2.69
C LEU A 59 11.44 -11.24 -2.16
N SER A 60 11.22 -11.31 -0.85
CA SER A 60 10.32 -12.30 -0.26
C SER A 60 8.87 -12.05 -0.71
N LEU A 61 8.05 -13.11 -0.77
CA LEU A 61 6.65 -13.02 -1.21
C LEU A 61 5.85 -12.02 -0.33
N THR A 62 6.08 -12.02 0.98
CA THR A 62 5.45 -11.08 1.93
C THR A 62 5.81 -9.63 1.63
N THR A 63 7.08 -9.33 1.34
CA THR A 63 7.53 -7.97 0.99
C THR A 63 7.00 -7.54 -0.38
N TYR A 64 6.98 -8.45 -1.37
CA TYR A 64 6.40 -8.20 -2.68
C TYR A 64 4.90 -7.86 -2.59
N LEU A 65 4.13 -8.65 -1.84
CA LEU A 65 2.70 -8.41 -1.58
C LEU A 65 2.46 -7.11 -0.81
N ARG A 66 3.24 -6.83 0.26
CA ARG A 66 3.16 -5.57 1.02
C ARG A 66 3.33 -4.36 0.10
N ASN A 67 4.35 -4.38 -0.76
CA ASN A 67 4.62 -3.28 -1.69
C ASN A 67 3.46 -3.12 -2.69
N HIS A 68 2.92 -4.23 -3.22
CA HIS A 68 1.79 -4.19 -4.14
C HIS A 68 0.50 -3.65 -3.49
N LEU A 69 0.21 -4.02 -2.24
CA LEU A 69 -0.92 -3.49 -1.47
C LEU A 69 -0.77 -2.00 -1.16
N VAL A 70 0.45 -1.52 -0.91
CA VAL A 70 0.73 -0.08 -0.73
C VAL A 70 0.51 0.70 -2.03
N GLU A 71 0.97 0.20 -3.18
CA GLU A 71 0.72 0.85 -4.47
C GLU A 71 -0.76 0.82 -4.88
N LEU A 72 -1.50 -0.23 -4.51
CA LEU A 72 -2.95 -0.31 -4.69
C LEU A 72 -3.65 0.79 -3.86
N ALA A 73 -3.31 0.91 -2.57
CA ALA A 73 -3.91 1.89 -1.67
C ALA A 73 -3.50 3.36 -1.97
N ARG A 74 -2.39 3.58 -2.67
CA ARG A 74 -1.95 4.92 -3.11
C ARG A 74 -2.81 5.53 -4.21
N LYS A 75 -3.55 4.71 -4.97
CA LYS A 75 -4.38 5.15 -6.10
C LYS A 75 -5.87 5.08 -5.72
N PRO A 76 -6.46 6.16 -5.20
CA PRO A 76 -7.90 6.18 -4.92
C PRO A 76 -8.69 5.96 -6.21
N THR A 77 -9.77 5.20 -6.12
CA THR A 77 -10.69 4.96 -7.24
C THR A 77 -11.38 6.25 -7.68
N MET A 78 -11.87 6.28 -8.92
CA MET A 78 -12.65 7.44 -9.42
C MET A 78 -13.89 7.73 -8.55
N THR A 79 -14.50 6.69 -7.98
CA THR A 79 -15.64 6.82 -7.04
C THR A 79 -15.22 7.50 -5.74
N GLU A 80 -14.09 7.09 -5.15
CA GLU A 80 -13.54 7.74 -3.95
C GLU A 80 -13.10 9.18 -4.23
N LEU A 81 -12.51 9.46 -5.40
CA LEU A 81 -12.18 10.82 -5.83
C LEU A 81 -13.43 11.68 -5.99
N TYR A 82 -14.52 11.13 -6.53
CA TYR A 82 -15.79 11.84 -6.67
C TYR A 82 -16.45 12.11 -5.31
N GLU A 83 -16.55 11.12 -4.43
CA GLU A 83 -17.04 11.32 -3.05
C GLU A 83 -16.19 12.33 -2.27
N ARG A 84 -14.86 12.26 -2.41
CA ARG A 84 -13.91 13.19 -1.77
C ARG A 84 -13.89 14.57 -2.43
N SER A 85 -14.42 14.70 -3.65
CA SER A 85 -14.71 15.99 -4.28
C SER A 85 -16.00 16.57 -3.72
N ARG A 86 -17.07 15.76 -3.65
CA ARG A 86 -18.40 16.15 -3.14
C ARG A 86 -18.42 16.49 -1.65
N ARG A 87 -17.51 15.90 -0.86
CA ARG A 87 -17.35 16.16 0.58
C ARG A 87 -16.40 17.32 0.91
N ARG A 88 -15.72 17.89 -0.08
CA ARG A 88 -15.03 19.17 0.08
C ARG A 88 -16.01 20.27 -0.27
N ASP A 89 -16.17 21.24 0.63
CA ASP A 89 -16.34 22.60 0.15
C ASP A 89 -15.02 22.97 -0.57
N TRP A 90 -15.14 23.43 -1.81
CA TRP A 90 -13.98 23.85 -2.59
C TRP A 90 -13.52 25.27 -2.26
N GLY A 91 -14.26 25.99 -1.40
CA GLY A 91 -13.78 27.14 -0.62
C GLY A 91 -13.44 28.41 -1.39
N VAL A 92 -13.49 28.38 -2.73
CA VAL A 92 -13.29 29.55 -3.59
C VAL A 92 -14.66 29.99 -4.12
N ASP A 93 -15.11 31.16 -3.69
CA ASP A 93 -16.34 31.77 -4.18
C ASP A 93 -16.18 32.27 -5.63
N ARG A 94 -17.31 32.48 -6.33
CA ARG A 94 -17.30 32.96 -7.71
C ARG A 94 -16.71 34.36 -7.87
N ALA A 95 -16.89 35.27 -6.91
CA ALA A 95 -16.30 36.60 -6.96
C ALA A 95 -14.76 36.53 -6.85
N THR A 96 -14.24 35.65 -5.98
CA THR A 96 -12.81 35.36 -5.84
C THR A 96 -12.20 34.85 -7.15
N ILE A 97 -12.88 33.91 -7.85
CA ILE A 97 -12.45 33.45 -9.18
C ILE A 97 -12.46 34.61 -10.20
N VAL A 98 -13.49 35.44 -10.18
CA VAL A 98 -13.64 36.57 -11.12
C VAL A 98 -12.63 37.70 -10.84
N SER A 99 -12.21 37.91 -9.59
CA SER A 99 -11.11 38.83 -9.25
C SER A 99 -9.81 38.33 -9.85
N ALA A 100 -9.37 37.11 -9.49
CA ALA A 100 -8.09 36.57 -9.95
C ALA A 100 -7.95 36.53 -11.48
N VAL A 101 -9.05 36.37 -12.22
CA VAL A 101 -9.08 36.40 -13.71
C VAL A 101 -9.04 37.83 -14.28
N ARG A 102 -9.40 38.86 -13.51
CA ARG A 102 -9.20 40.27 -13.86
C ARG A 102 -7.80 40.73 -13.51
N ASP A 103 -7.34 40.43 -12.30
CA ASP A 103 -6.01 40.78 -11.80
C ASP A 103 -4.93 40.32 -12.82
N LEU A 104 -4.98 39.04 -13.22
CA LEU A 104 -4.13 38.44 -14.27
C LEU A 104 -4.28 39.02 -15.69
N ARG A 105 -5.26 39.90 -15.93
CA ARG A 105 -5.53 40.54 -17.23
C ARG A 105 -5.29 42.06 -17.19
N GLU A 106 -5.06 42.61 -16.00
CA GLU A 106 -4.63 43.98 -15.77
C GLU A 106 -3.09 44.05 -15.62
N ASP A 107 -2.43 42.93 -15.29
CA ASP A 107 -0.97 42.74 -15.35
C ASP A 107 -0.38 42.62 -16.79
N ASP A 108 -1.24 42.59 -17.83
CA ASP A 108 -0.89 42.31 -19.25
C ASP A 108 -0.86 43.59 -20.15
N GLU A 109 -1.03 44.80 -19.58
CA GLU A 109 -1.01 46.12 -20.30
C GLU A 109 0.16 47.02 -19.89
#